data_AF-B4II56-F1
#
_entry.id   AF-B4II56-F1
#
_cell.length_a   1.000
_cell.length_b   1.000
_cell.length_c   1.000
_cell.angle_alpha   90.00
_cell.angle_beta   90.00
_cell.angle_gamma   90.00
#
_symmetry.space_group_name_H-M   'P 1'
#
loop_
_entity.id
_entity.type
_entity.pdbx_description
1 polymer ?
#
loop_
_entity_poly.entity_id
_entity_poly.type
_entity_poly.pdbx_seq_one_letter_code
_entity_poly.pdbx_strand_id
1 'polypeptide(L)'
;MNFKTALICFALLLIGTLCSAYSNQERQRDSRRVAEIMRTSLDDNTKINRIQELLTIYNRMAPSLRPDERARIDRFISRHTEGIIVDGVPSQGGARKIFKKTLSPAAKSVATGFFTELGASLASLFTSWFPTTTTERNH
;
A
#
# COMPACT_ATOMS: atom_id res chain seq x y z
N MET A 1 -13.65 -5.91 42.97
CA MET A 1 -12.50 -5.87 42.06
C MET A 1 -11.27 -5.48 42.86
N ASN A 2 -10.21 -6.29 42.84
CA ASN A 2 -8.96 -5.92 43.50
C ASN A 2 -8.26 -4.83 42.69
N PHE A 3 -7.73 -3.81 43.37
CA PHE A 3 -7.00 -2.69 42.74
C PHE A 3 -5.90 -3.19 41.79
N LYS A 4 -5.20 -4.27 42.16
CA LYS A 4 -4.19 -4.94 41.30
C LYS A 4 -4.77 -5.44 39.98
N THR A 5 -5.96 -6.06 40.00
CA THR A 5 -6.63 -6.57 38.78
C THR A 5 -7.02 -5.41 37.87
N ALA A 6 -7.55 -4.32 38.43
CA ALA A 6 -7.90 -3.13 37.64
C ALA A 6 -6.66 -2.50 36.98
N LEU A 7 -5.53 -2.44 37.70
CA LEU A 7 -4.28 -1.87 37.20
C LEU A 7 -3.66 -2.73 36.09
N ILE A 8 -3.72 -4.06 36.22
CA ILE A 8 -3.30 -5.00 35.16
C ILE A 8 -4.19 -4.85 33.92
N CYS A 9 -5.52 -4.79 34.08
CA CYS A 9 -6.43 -4.57 32.96
C CYS A 9 -6.18 -3.24 32.25
N PHE A 10 -5.93 -2.16 33.00
CA PHE A 10 -5.63 -0.85 32.42
C PHE A 10 -4.29 -0.86 31.67
N ALA A 11 -3.26 -1.51 32.24
CA ALA A 11 -1.98 -1.69 31.57
C ALA A 11 -2.13 -2.48 30.25
N LEU A 12 -2.93 -3.56 30.24
CA LEU A 12 -3.20 -4.34 29.03
C LEU A 12 -3.98 -3.54 27.98
N LEU A 13 -4.96 -2.73 28.40
CA LEU A 13 -5.69 -1.84 27.49
C LEU A 13 -4.78 -0.77 26.87
N LEU A 14 -3.86 -0.19 27.66
CA LEU A 14 -2.88 0.78 27.17
C LEU A 14 -1.85 0.15 26.23
N ILE A 15 -1.34 -1.05 26.55
CA ILE A 15 -0.41 -1.75 25.67
C ILE A 15 -1.10 -2.13 24.36
N GLY A 16 -2.36 -2.54 24.41
CA GLY A 16 -3.16 -2.86 23.23
C GLY A 16 -3.36 -1.66 22.29
N THR A 17 -3.54 -0.45 22.83
CA THR A 17 -3.67 0.76 22.00
C THR A 17 -2.33 1.28 21.47
N LEU A 18 -1.22 1.02 22.18
CA LEU A 18 0.13 1.38 21.72
C LEU A 18 0.66 0.46 20.61
N CYS A 19 0.02 -0.67 20.33
CA CYS A 19 0.24 -1.44 19.12
C CYS A 19 -0.32 -0.70 17.89
N SER A 20 0.24 0.46 17.58
CA SER A 20 0.10 1.08 16.28
C SER A 20 0.78 0.14 15.27
N ALA A 21 -0.02 -0.70 14.60
CA ALA A 21 0.45 -1.76 13.73
C ALA A 21 1.31 -1.27 12.56
N TYR A 22 1.26 0.03 12.26
CA TYR A 22 2.07 0.67 11.24
C TYR A 22 2.73 1.93 11.80
N SER A 23 3.93 1.75 12.32
CA SER A 23 4.70 2.77 13.03
C SER A 23 5.12 3.92 12.12
N ASN A 24 5.45 5.08 12.71
CA ASN A 24 5.96 6.24 11.97
C ASN A 24 7.26 5.90 11.20
N GLN A 25 8.12 5.07 11.78
CA GLN A 25 9.36 4.63 11.12
C GLN A 25 9.06 3.77 9.88
N GLU A 26 8.10 2.84 9.97
CA GLU A 26 7.66 2.05 8.83
C GLU A 26 7.01 2.91 7.75
N ARG A 27 6.17 3.87 8.14
CA ARG A 27 5.57 4.85 7.22
C ARG A 27 6.63 5.64 6.46
N GLN A 28 7.66 6.13 7.15
CA GLN A 28 8.75 6.86 6.50
C GLN A 28 9.57 5.98 5.57
N ARG A 29 9.90 4.75 6.00
CA ARG A 29 10.65 3.79 5.19
C ARG A 29 9.88 3.46 3.91
N ASP A 30 8.61 3.11 4.05
CA ASP A 30 7.77 2.70 2.93
C ASP A 30 7.42 3.90 2.02
N SER A 31 7.27 5.12 2.58
CA SER A 31 7.15 6.37 1.79
C SER A 31 8.36 6.58 0.86
N ARG A 32 9.57 6.51 1.41
CA ARG A 32 10.81 6.59 0.62
C ARG A 32 10.88 5.47 -0.41
N ARG A 33 10.44 4.27 -0.03
CA ARG A 33 10.43 3.11 -0.93
C ARG A 33 9.47 3.28 -2.09
N VAL A 34 8.26 3.79 -1.87
CA VAL A 34 7.31 4.12 -2.95
C VAL A 34 7.91 5.16 -3.88
N ALA A 35 8.49 6.23 -3.33
CA ALA A 35 9.16 7.26 -4.15
C ALA A 35 10.30 6.67 -5.00
N GLU A 36 11.11 5.79 -4.42
CA GLU A 36 12.19 5.10 -5.13
C GLU A 36 11.66 4.18 -6.23
N ILE A 37 10.64 3.36 -5.95
CA ILE A 37 10.00 2.48 -6.93
C ILE A 37 9.47 3.29 -8.11
N MET A 38 8.76 4.38 -7.83
CA MET A 38 8.19 5.25 -8.86
C MET A 38 9.27 5.91 -9.71
N ARG A 39 10.38 6.35 -9.08
CA ARG A 39 11.50 6.99 -9.77
C ARG A 39 12.32 6.01 -10.64
N THR A 40 12.46 4.77 -10.21
CA THR A 40 13.36 3.78 -10.85
C THR A 40 12.65 2.87 -11.85
N SER A 41 11.32 2.82 -11.86
CA SER A 41 10.54 1.98 -12.78
C SER A 41 10.25 2.67 -14.10
N LEU A 42 11.30 2.81 -14.93
CA LEU A 42 11.24 3.59 -16.18
C LEU A 42 10.54 2.82 -17.31
N ASP A 43 10.90 1.56 -17.51
CA ASP A 43 10.32 0.72 -18.55
C ASP A 43 9.11 -0.10 -18.05
N ASP A 44 8.25 -0.50 -18.99
CA ASP A 44 7.03 -1.24 -18.68
C ASP A 44 7.28 -2.55 -17.93
N ASN A 45 8.34 -3.29 -18.28
CA ASN A 45 8.60 -4.58 -17.64
C ASN A 45 8.99 -4.37 -16.19
N THR A 46 9.81 -3.35 -15.91
CA THR A 46 10.15 -2.96 -14.54
C THR A 46 8.91 -2.52 -13.77
N LYS A 47 8.04 -1.69 -14.33
CA LYS A 47 6.77 -1.29 -13.69
C LYS A 47 5.93 -2.51 -13.31
N ILE A 48 5.71 -3.41 -14.27
CA ILE A 48 4.92 -4.64 -14.07
C ILE A 48 5.53 -5.50 -12.96
N ASN A 49 6.84 -5.68 -12.96
CA ASN A 49 7.55 -6.46 -11.94
C ASN A 49 7.48 -5.82 -10.54
N ARG A 50 7.30 -4.50 -10.45
CA ARG A 50 7.24 -3.75 -9.18
C ARG A 50 5.83 -3.61 -8.61
N ILE A 51 4.78 -3.98 -9.35
CA ILE A 51 3.39 -3.97 -8.85
C ILE A 51 3.25 -4.75 -7.54
N GLN A 52 3.86 -5.94 -7.46
CA GLN A 52 3.77 -6.78 -6.25
C GLN A 52 4.40 -6.09 -5.04
N GLU A 53 5.43 -5.29 -5.26
CA GLU A 53 6.09 -4.54 -4.19
C GLU A 53 5.19 -3.41 -3.67
N LEU A 54 4.52 -2.68 -4.57
CA LEU A 54 3.52 -1.68 -4.20
C LEU A 54 2.34 -2.30 -3.44
N LEU A 55 1.82 -3.45 -3.91
CA LEU A 55 0.76 -4.18 -3.21
C LEU A 55 1.20 -4.64 -1.82
N THR A 56 2.46 -5.04 -1.67
CA THR A 56 3.00 -5.45 -0.37
C THR A 56 3.08 -4.27 0.59
N ILE A 57 3.49 -3.08 0.12
CA ILE A 57 3.45 -1.83 0.91
C ILE A 57 2.00 -1.50 1.28
N TYR A 58 1.08 -1.55 0.32
CA TYR A 58 -0.35 -1.33 0.57
C TYR A 58 -0.90 -2.25 1.67
N ASN A 59 -0.60 -3.54 1.62
CA ASN A 59 -1.11 -4.50 2.62
C ASN A 59 -0.60 -4.21 4.04
N ARG A 60 0.62 -3.70 4.19
CA ARG A 60 1.15 -3.29 5.49
C ARG A 60 0.49 -2.02 6.02
N MET A 61 0.23 -1.06 5.14
CA MET A 61 -0.34 0.23 5.52
C MET A 61 -1.87 0.20 5.69
N ALA A 62 -2.56 -0.70 4.98
CA ALA A 62 -4.03 -0.75 4.90
C ALA A 62 -4.75 -0.81 6.26
N PRO A 63 -4.25 -1.55 7.27
CA PRO A 63 -4.87 -1.53 8.61
C PRO A 63 -4.85 -0.16 9.30
N SER A 64 -3.97 0.74 8.89
CA SER A 64 -3.83 2.10 9.45
C SER A 64 -4.52 3.18 8.63
N LEU A 65 -5.17 2.82 7.52
CA LEU A 65 -5.93 3.75 6.70
C LEU A 65 -7.33 4.00 7.26
N ARG A 66 -7.89 5.17 6.96
CA ARG A 66 -9.31 5.42 7.22
C ARG A 66 -10.15 4.47 6.37
N PRO A 67 -11.34 4.03 6.85
CA PRO A 67 -12.17 3.07 6.13
C PRO A 67 -12.50 3.48 4.69
N ASP A 68 -12.73 4.78 4.44
CA ASP A 68 -13.01 5.33 3.12
C ASP A 68 -11.80 5.29 2.18
N GLU A 69 -10.60 5.62 2.68
CA GLU A 69 -9.35 5.54 1.93
C GLU A 69 -9.02 4.10 1.55
N ARG A 70 -9.15 3.20 2.53
CA ARG A 70 -8.95 1.76 2.32
C ARG A 70 -9.92 1.23 1.28
N ALA A 71 -11.22 1.47 1.44
CA ALA A 71 -12.25 0.99 0.52
C ALA A 71 -12.06 1.52 -0.91
N ARG A 72 -11.60 2.77 -1.07
CA ARG A 72 -11.28 3.35 -2.38
C ARG A 72 -10.17 2.55 -3.07
N ILE A 73 -9.09 2.25 -2.36
CA ILE A 73 -7.94 1.52 -2.93
C ILE A 73 -8.27 0.04 -3.15
N ASP A 74 -8.98 -0.60 -2.22
CA ASP A 74 -9.42 -1.99 -2.37
C ASP A 74 -10.27 -2.18 -3.63
N ARG A 75 -11.23 -1.28 -3.88
CA ARG A 75 -12.03 -1.29 -5.13
C ARG A 75 -11.17 -1.06 -6.37
N PHE A 76 -10.18 -0.17 -6.29
CA PHE A 76 -9.27 0.07 -7.39
C PHE A 76 -8.42 -1.17 -7.71
N ILE A 77 -7.88 -1.84 -6.69
CA ILE A 77 -7.09 -3.07 -6.83
C ILE A 77 -7.94 -4.22 -7.39
N SER A 78 -9.17 -4.41 -6.90
CA SER A 78 -10.06 -5.49 -7.38
C SER A 78 -10.36 -5.34 -8.87
N ARG A 79 -10.75 -4.15 -9.33
CA ARG A 79 -11.04 -3.89 -10.76
C ARG A 79 -9.86 -4.23 -11.68
N HIS A 80 -8.64 -3.91 -11.26
CA HIS A 80 -7.44 -4.17 -12.07
C HIS A 80 -6.96 -5.61 -11.97
N THR A 81 -7.10 -6.24 -10.80
CA THR A 81 -6.73 -7.65 -10.64
C THR A 81 -7.65 -8.52 -11.48
N GLU A 82 -8.96 -8.23 -11.49
CA GLU A 82 -9.93 -8.91 -12.35
C GLU A 82 -9.65 -8.64 -13.84
N GLY A 83 -9.35 -7.40 -14.22
CA GLY A 83 -9.04 -7.03 -15.60
C GLY A 83 -7.74 -7.64 -16.16
N ILE A 84 -6.68 -7.72 -15.36
CA ILE A 84 -5.40 -8.36 -15.76
C ILE A 84 -5.57 -9.88 -15.94
N ILE A 85 -6.55 -10.47 -15.23
CA ILE A 85 -6.82 -11.91 -15.25
C ILE A 85 -7.48 -12.38 -16.56
N VAL A 86 -8.27 -11.53 -17.24
CA VAL A 86 -9.10 -11.94 -18.40
C VAL A 86 -8.27 -12.45 -19.59
N ASP A 87 -7.06 -11.93 -19.82
CA ASP A 87 -6.19 -12.31 -20.94
C ASP A 87 -5.04 -13.29 -20.57
N GLY A 88 -5.03 -13.85 -19.35
CA GLY A 88 -3.87 -14.60 -18.84
C GLY A 88 -4.13 -15.78 -17.92
N VAL A 89 -5.39 -16.15 -17.69
CA VAL A 89 -5.89 -17.32 -16.91
C VAL A 89 -5.66 -17.23 -15.38
N PRO A 90 -6.73 -17.18 -14.55
CA PRO A 90 -6.65 -17.25 -13.10
C PRO A 90 -6.73 -18.68 -12.55
N SER A 91 -6.68 -18.76 -11.21
CA SER A 91 -7.33 -19.78 -10.37
C SER A 91 -6.43 -20.91 -9.87
N GLN A 92 -5.41 -20.61 -9.08
CA GLN A 92 -5.02 -21.49 -7.96
C GLN A 92 -4.59 -20.65 -6.76
N GLY A 93 -5.25 -20.88 -5.61
CA GLY A 93 -4.98 -20.20 -4.35
C GLY A 93 -3.52 -20.40 -3.93
N GLY A 94 -2.71 -19.36 -4.10
CA GLY A 94 -1.31 -19.38 -3.71
C GLY A 94 -0.57 -18.26 -4.40
N ALA A 95 -0.11 -17.27 -3.62
CA ALA A 95 0.80 -16.19 -4.01
C ALA A 95 0.65 -15.66 -5.45
N ARG A 96 -0.17 -14.62 -5.60
CA ARG A 96 -0.43 -13.84 -6.83
C ARG A 96 0.88 -13.35 -7.49
N LYS A 97 1.58 -14.19 -8.25
CA LYS A 97 2.69 -13.77 -9.10
C LYS A 97 2.11 -13.51 -10.48
N ILE A 98 2.22 -12.27 -10.96
CA ILE A 98 1.92 -11.92 -12.35
C ILE A 98 2.82 -12.80 -13.22
N PHE A 99 2.24 -13.79 -13.87
CA PHE A 99 2.99 -14.81 -14.60
C PHE A 99 3.68 -14.18 -15.81
N LYS A 100 4.98 -14.41 -15.93
CA LYS A 100 5.89 -13.94 -17.00
C LYS A 100 5.57 -14.46 -18.42
N LYS A 101 4.39 -15.04 -18.67
CA LYS A 101 4.00 -15.25 -20.07
C LYS A 101 3.92 -13.86 -20.69
N THR A 102 4.59 -13.66 -21.82
CA THR A 102 4.66 -12.38 -22.52
C THR A 102 3.25 -11.80 -22.62
N LEU A 103 2.99 -10.77 -21.82
CA LEU A 103 1.69 -10.10 -21.80
C LEU A 103 1.44 -9.56 -23.21
N SER A 104 0.20 -9.69 -23.68
CA SER A 104 -0.22 -9.00 -24.90
C SER A 104 0.06 -7.49 -24.74
N PRO A 105 0.29 -6.74 -25.83
CA PRO A 105 0.50 -5.29 -25.74
C PRO A 105 -0.61 -4.57 -24.94
N ALA A 106 -1.86 -5.03 -25.09
CA ALA A 106 -3.00 -4.53 -24.32
C ALA A 106 -2.87 -4.83 -22.83
N ALA A 107 -2.61 -6.09 -22.45
CA ALA A 107 -2.45 -6.48 -21.04
C ALA A 107 -1.23 -5.79 -20.39
N LYS A 108 -0.16 -5.56 -21.16
CA LYS A 108 1.01 -4.79 -20.72
C LYS A 108 0.63 -3.34 -20.41
N SER A 109 -0.14 -2.70 -21.29
CA SER A 109 -0.63 -1.33 -21.08
C SER A 109 -1.55 -1.22 -19.87
N VAL A 110 -2.44 -2.19 -19.65
CA VAL A 110 -3.31 -2.23 -18.46
C VAL A 110 -2.47 -2.35 -17.18
N ALA A 111 -1.48 -3.25 -17.17
CA ALA A 111 -0.63 -3.46 -16.00
C ALA A 111 0.26 -2.24 -15.69
N THR A 112 0.78 -1.54 -16.70
CA THR A 112 1.57 -0.31 -16.48
C THR A 112 0.70 0.87 -16.04
N GLY A 113 -0.54 0.97 -16.51
CA GLY A 113 -1.54 1.89 -16.00
C GLY A 113 -1.84 1.63 -14.51
N PHE A 114 -2.10 0.35 -14.17
CA PHE A 114 -2.31 -0.06 -12.79
C PHE A 114 -1.14 0.29 -11.86
N PHE A 115 0.10 0.04 -12.31
CA PHE A 115 1.30 0.44 -11.56
C PHE A 115 1.31 1.94 -11.27
N THR A 116 1.08 2.76 -12.30
CA THR A 116 1.13 4.23 -12.21
C THR A 116 0.10 4.75 -11.22
N GLU A 117 -1.14 4.31 -11.35
CA GLU A 117 -2.25 4.76 -10.51
C GLU A 117 -2.14 4.25 -9.07
N LEU A 118 -1.72 2.98 -8.87
CA LEU A 118 -1.46 2.45 -7.53
C LEU A 118 -0.35 3.25 -6.86
N GLY A 119 0.78 3.41 -7.53
CA GLY A 119 1.94 4.14 -7.01
C GLY A 119 1.62 5.59 -6.65
N ALA A 120 0.89 6.30 -7.51
CA ALA A 120 0.43 7.65 -7.24
C ALA A 120 -0.53 7.71 -6.04
N SER A 121 -1.45 6.75 -5.93
CA SER A 121 -2.38 6.65 -4.80
C SER A 121 -1.66 6.43 -3.47
N LEU A 122 -0.67 5.54 -3.44
CA LEU A 122 0.14 5.31 -2.23
C LEU A 122 0.99 6.54 -1.89
N ALA A 123 1.61 7.17 -2.90
CA ALA A 123 2.40 8.39 -2.68
C ALA A 123 1.54 9.52 -2.08
N SER A 124 0.33 9.72 -2.59
CA SER A 124 -0.62 10.71 -2.05
C SER A 124 -0.98 10.44 -0.59
N LEU A 125 -1.21 9.18 -0.21
CA LEU A 125 -1.44 8.81 1.20
C LEU A 125 -0.23 9.07 2.08
N PHE A 126 0.98 8.82 1.60
CA PHE A 126 2.18 9.15 2.37
C PHE A 126 2.37 10.66 2.53
N THR A 127 2.04 11.47 1.53
CA THR A 127 2.07 12.93 1.63
C THR A 127 1.08 13.45 2.66
N SER A 128 -0.12 12.86 2.77
CA SER A 128 -1.10 13.28 3.78
C SER A 128 -0.68 12.96 5.21
N TRP A 129 0.13 11.92 5.42
CA TRP A 129 0.70 11.58 6.73
C TRP A 129 1.92 12.40 7.12
N PHE A 130 2.68 12.86 6.13
CA PHE A 130 3.82 13.73 6.33
C PHE A 130 3.58 15.06 5.65
N PRO A 131 2.59 15.86 6.10
CA PRO A 131 2.39 17.19 5.57
C PRO A 131 3.71 17.93 5.76
N THR A 132 4.32 18.36 4.65
CA THR A 132 5.43 19.30 4.71
C THR A 132 4.90 20.49 5.48
N THR A 133 5.41 20.71 6.69
CA THR A 133 5.17 21.95 7.43
C THR A 133 5.67 23.07 6.52
N THR A 134 4.76 23.65 5.74
CA THR A 134 5.02 24.85 4.96
C THR A 134 5.28 25.94 5.99
N THR A 135 6.56 26.13 6.28
CA THR A 135 7.18 27.36 6.74
C THR A 135 6.23 28.25 7.51
N GLU A 136 6.15 28.05 8.82
CA GLU A 136 5.67 29.10 9.72
C GLU A 136 6.61 30.30 9.59
N ARG A 137 6.20 31.21 8.71
CA ARG A 137 6.13 32.67 8.92
C ARG A 137 7.13 33.18 9.97
N ASN A 138 8.38 33.40 9.55
CA ASN A 138 9.25 34.35 10.23
C ASN A 138 8.61 35.73 10.09
N HIS A 139 8.12 36.23 11.23
CA HIS A 139 7.84 37.65 11.46
C HIS A 139 9.16 38.42 11.51
#